data_AF-A0A453YZT9-F1
#
_entry.id   AF-A0A453YZT9-F1
#
_cell.length_a   1.000
_cell.length_b   1.000
_cell.length_c   1.000
_cell.angle_alpha   90.00
_cell.angle_beta   90.00
_cell.angle_gamma   90.00
#
_symmetry.space_group_name_H-M   'P 1'
#
loop_
_entity.id
_entity.type
_entity.pdbx_description
1 polymer ?
#
loop_
_entity_poly.entity_id
_entity_poly.type
_entity_poly.pdbx_seq_one_letter_code
_entity_poly.pdbx_strand_id
1 'polypeptide(L)' 'MEDWLKDVDARVQYGIEFGKERGFLKPGNPIVVVTGWKQGSGFTNTIRVINVE' A
#
# COMPACT_ATOMS: atom_id res chain seq x y z
N MET A 1 16.97 -6.98 -1.00
CA MET A 1 16.26 -5.69 -0.93
C MET A 1 15.10 -5.64 -1.92
N GLU A 2 15.28 -6.11 -3.17
CA GLU A 2 14.17 -6.24 -4.13
C GLU A 2 12.97 -7.03 -3.58
N ASP A 3 13.22 -8.11 -2.84
CA ASP A 3 12.17 -9.00 -2.35
C ASP A 3 11.21 -8.33 -1.36
N TRP A 4 11.74 -7.47 -0.48
CA TRP A 4 10.92 -6.73 0.49
C TRP A 4 9.98 -5.72 -0.19
N LEU A 5 10.49 -4.94 -1.14
CA LEU A 5 9.68 -3.95 -1.83
C LEU A 5 8.57 -4.62 -2.66
N LYS A 6 8.90 -5.72 -3.35
CA LYS A 6 7.93 -6.52 -4.11
C LYS A 6 6.82 -7.07 -3.21
N ASP A 7 7.17 -7.64 -2.05
CA ASP A 7 6.19 -8.13 -1.07
C ASP A 7 5.31 -7.00 -0.49
N VAL A 8 5.90 -5.86 -0.16
CA VAL A 8 5.16 -4.69 0.32
C VAL A 8 4.17 -4.20 -0.74
N ASP A 9 4.61 -4.08 -2.00
CA ASP A 9 3.75 -3.61 -3.07
C ASP A 9 2.63 -4.61 -3.37
N ALA A 10 2.88 -5.93 -3.30
CA ALA A 10 1.84 -6.97 -3.42
C ALA A 10 0.77 -6.84 -2.33
N ARG A 11 1.18 -6.61 -1.07
CA ARG A 11 0.24 -6.40 0.05
C ARG A 11 -0.55 -5.09 -0.07
N VAL A 12 0.08 -4.04 -0.60
CA VAL A 12 -0.61 -2.78 -0.89
C VAL A 12 -1.67 -2.99 -1.96
N GLN A 13 -1.36 -3.67 -3.06
CA GLN A 13 -2.33 -3.96 -4.12
C GLN A 13 -3.49 -4.82 -3.60
N TYR A 14 -3.20 -5.84 -2.79
CA TYR A 14 -4.26 -6.64 -2.16
C TYR A 14 -5.21 -5.76 -1.30
N GLY A 15 -4.66 -4.84 -0.51
CA GLY A 15 -5.45 -3.90 0.29
C GLY A 15 -6.31 -2.95 -0.55
N ILE A 16 -5.80 -2.52 -1.71
CA ILE A 16 -6.54 -1.68 -2.67
C ILE A 16 -7.72 -2.46 -3.24
N GLU A 17 -7.50 -3.66 -3.75
CA GLU A 17 -8.57 -4.50 -4.33
C GLU A 17 -9.64 -4.84 -3.29
N PHE A 18 -9.24 -5.22 -2.08
CA PHE A 18 -10.17 -5.41 -0.97
C PHE A 18 -11.00 -4.15 -0.67
N GLY A 19 -10.36 -2.97 -0.67
CA GLY A 19 -11.04 -1.69 -0.46
C GLY A 19 -12.02 -1.33 -1.58
N LYS A 20 -11.70 -1.66 -2.83
CA LYS A 20 -12.60 -1.50 -3.98
C LYS A 20 -13.81 -2.42 -3.87
N GLU A 21 -13.59 -3.71 -3.60
CA GLU A 21 -14.66 -4.71 -3.45
C GLU A 21 -15.66 -4.33 -2.34
N ARG A 22 -15.17 -3.70 -1.27
CA ARG A 22 -16.02 -3.22 -0.15
C ARG A 22 -16.61 -1.83 -0.38
N GLY A 23 -16.26 -1.15 -1.47
CA GLY A 23 -16.72 0.21 -1.78
C GLY A 23 -16.10 1.32 -0.91
N PHE A 24 -15.03 1.02 -0.17
CA PHE A 24 -14.26 2.02 0.60
C PHE A 24 -13.42 2.91 -0.31
N LEU A 25 -12.91 2.32 -1.39
CA LEU A 25 -12.07 2.98 -2.38
C LEU A 25 -12.82 3.10 -3.70
N LYS A 26 -12.64 4.24 -4.37
CA LYS A 26 -13.19 4.48 -5.71
C LYS A 26 -12.06 4.81 -6.68
N PRO A 27 -12.14 4.37 -7.95
CA PRO A 27 -11.19 4.78 -8.98
C PRO A 27 -11.04 6.30 -9.04
N GLY A 28 -9.80 6.76 -9.20
CA GLY A 28 -9.41 8.16 -9.25
C GLY A 28 -9.32 8.87 -7.89
N ASN A 29 -9.64 8.22 -6.77
CA ASN A 29 -9.46 8.82 -5.45
C ASN A 29 -8.03 8.60 -4.94
N PRO A 30 -7.40 9.62 -4.33
CA PRO A 30 -6.08 9.46 -3.72
C PRO A 30 -6.18 8.65 -2.43
N ILE A 31 -5.20 7.78 -2.19
CA ILE A 31 -5.02 7.04 -0.95
C ILE A 31 -3.63 7.27 -0.38
N VAL A 32 -3.52 7.13 0.93
CA VAL A 32 -2.25 7.22 1.66
C VAL A 32 -1.80 5.81 2.04
N VAL A 33 -0.63 5.41 1.52
CA VAL A 33 0.02 4.13 1.84
C VAL A 33 1.12 4.40 2.86
N VAL A 34 1.05 3.70 3.99
CA VAL A 34 2.01 3.81 5.10
C VAL A 34 2.74 2.49 5.28
N THR A 35 4.07 2.48 5.05
CA THR A 35 4.91 1.28 5.09
C THR A 35 6.27 1.55 5.74
N GLY A 36 7.08 0.51 5.91
CA GLY A 36 8.47 0.64 6.33
C GLY A 36 9.46 0.42 5.19
N TRP A 37 10.61 1.11 5.24
CA TRP A 37 11.67 0.99 4.23
C TRP A 37 12.42 -0.36 4.26
N LYS A 38 12.33 -1.09 5.37
CA LYS A 38 12.91 -2.42 5.54
C LYS A 38 12.02 -3.33 6.38
N GLN A 39 12.30 -4.62 6.32
CA GLN A 39 11.65 -5.65 7.13
C GLN A 39 11.96 -5.48 8.63
N GLY A 40 11.01 -5.87 9.47
CA GLY A 40 11.11 -5.83 10.93
C GLY A 40 10.12 -4.85 11.57
N SER A 41 9.92 -4.98 12.88
CA SER A 41 9.07 -4.08 13.65
C SER A 41 9.77 -2.73 13.89
N GLY A 42 8.97 -1.66 14.04
CA GLY A 42 9.48 -0.33 14.43
C GLY A 42 10.03 0.53 13.30
N PHE A 43 9.89 0.12 12.03
CA PHE A 43 10.40 0.86 10.87
C PHE A 43 9.33 1.51 10.00
N THR A 44 8.12 1.76 10.51
CA THR A 44 7.06 2.46 9.76
C THR A 44 7.42 3.94 9.59
N ASN A 45 7.99 4.28 8.44
CA ASN A 45 8.57 5.61 8.18
C ASN A 45 8.41 6.10 6.73
N THR A 46 7.69 5.36 5.88
CA THR A 46 7.48 5.72 4.48
C THR A 46 6.01 6.01 4.24
N ILE A 47 5.71 7.18 3.66
CA ILE A 47 4.36 7.57 3.25
C ILE A 47 4.37 7.80 1.73
N ARG A 48 3.39 7.23 1.03
CA ARG A 48 3.15 7.44 -0.40
C ARG A 48 1.71 7.88 -0.62
N VAL A 49 1.49 8.88 -1.45
CA VAL A 49 0.16 9.23 -1.96
C VAL A 49 0.04 8.65 -3.37
N ILE A 50 -0.93 7.77 -3.57
CA ILE A 50 -1.17 7.13 -4.87
C ILE A 50 -2.65 7.25 -5.24
N ASN A 51 -2.95 7.26 -6.54
CA ASN A 51 -4.33 7.20 -6.99
C ASN A 51 -4.76 5.74 -7.14
N VAL A 52 -5.99 5.45 -6.75
CA VAL A 52 -6.61 4.15 -7.03
C VAL A 52 -6.94 4.10 -8.51
N GLU A 53 -6.41 3.13 -9.23
CA GLU A 53 -6.77 2.83 -10.63
C GLU A 53 -8.09 2.07 -10.73
#